data_AF-A0A914R0S2-F1
#
_entry.id   AF-A0A914R0S2-F1
#
_cell.length_a   1.000
_cell.length_b   1.000
_cell.length_c   1.000
_cell.angle_alpha   90.00
_cell.angle_beta   90.00
_cell.angle_gamma   90.00
#
_symmetry.space_group_name_H-M   'P 1'
#
loop_
_entity.id
_entity.type
_entity.pdbx_description
1 polymer ?
#
loop_
_entity_poly.entity_id
_entity_poly.type
_entity_poly.pdbx_seq_one_letter_code
_entity_poly.pdbx_strand_id
1 'polypeptide(L)' 'MGNFARFINHSCQPNCYAKVVVVDGEKRIVIYSKTSINKGDEITYDYKFPIEEDKIDCLCGAPSCRGTLN' A
#
# COMPACT_ATOMS: atom_id res chain seq x y z
N MET A 1 3.65 19.16 -3.06
CA MET A 1 2.16 19.11 -3.01
C MET A 1 1.74 17.65 -3.06
N GLY A 2 0.71 17.23 -2.33
CA GLY A 2 0.25 15.84 -2.24
C GLY A 2 -1.17 15.77 -1.68
N ASN A 3 -1.76 14.58 -1.60
CA ASN A 3 -3.09 14.36 -1.05
C ASN A 3 -3.05 13.39 0.15
N PHE A 4 -4.22 13.03 0.69
CA PHE A 4 -4.32 12.10 1.83
C PHE A 4 -3.78 10.70 1.55
N ALA A 5 -3.64 10.29 0.28
CA ALA A 5 -3.12 8.97 -0.06
C ALA A 5 -1.67 8.76 0.41
N ARG A 6 -0.92 9.84 0.68
CA ARG A 6 0.44 9.78 1.24
C ARG A 6 0.53 9.14 2.62
N PHE A 7 -0.60 8.97 3.32
CA PHE A 7 -0.66 8.40 4.66
C PHE A 7 -1.15 6.94 4.65
N ILE A 8 -1.40 6.35 3.49
CA ILE A 8 -1.82 4.95 3.39
C ILE A 8 -0.59 4.08 3.64
N ASN A 9 -0.61 3.31 4.73
CA ASN A 9 0.51 2.50 5.17
C ASN A 9 0.68 1.21 4.36
N HIS A 10 1.83 0.56 4.58
CA HIS A 10 2.11 -0.77 4.08
C HIS A 10 1.46 -1.87 4.92
N SER A 11 0.96 -2.91 4.24
CA SER A 11 0.77 -4.23 4.86
C SER A 11 1.23 -5.33 3.93
N CYS A 12 1.85 -6.39 4.49
CA CYS A 12 2.20 -7.61 3.76
C CYS A 12 0.96 -8.42 3.37
N GLN A 13 -0.19 -8.17 4.02
CA GLN A 13 -1.48 -8.75 3.68
C GLN A 13 -2.52 -7.62 3.50
N PRO A 14 -2.38 -6.79 2.46
CA PRO A 14 -3.10 -5.52 2.37
C PRO A 14 -4.51 -5.70 1.82
N ASN A 15 -5.42 -4.81 2.22
CA ASN A 15 -6.80 -4.75 1.73
C ASN A 15 -6.97 -3.91 0.46
N CYS A 16 -5.94 -3.16 0.02
CA CYS A 16 -5.94 -2.39 -1.22
C CYS A 16 -4.76 -2.71 -2.15
N TYR A 17 -4.84 -2.24 -3.39
CA TYR A 17 -3.78 -2.27 -4.39
C TYR A 17 -3.74 -0.96 -5.19
N ALA A 18 -2.54 -0.59 -5.65
CA ALA A 18 -2.35 0.54 -6.55
C ALA A 18 -2.50 0.08 -8.02
N LYS A 19 -3.18 0.88 -8.83
CA LYS A 19 -3.27 0.70 -10.28
C LYS A 19 -3.03 2.03 -10.98
N VAL A 20 -2.23 2.00 -12.05
CA VAL A 20 -2.09 3.13 -12.95
C VAL A 20 -3.28 3.13 -13.92
N VAL A 21 -4.01 4.24 -13.96
CA VAL A 21 -5.14 4.47 -14.86
C VAL A 21 -4.90 5.73 -15.67
N VAL A 22 -5.57 5.85 -16.83
CA VAL A 22 -5.53 7.05 -17.65
C VAL A 22 -6.83 7.81 -17.44
N VAL A 23 -6.73 9.07 -17.00
CA VAL A 23 -7.84 10.00 -16.82
C VAL A 23 -7.50 11.26 -17.59
N ASP A 24 -8.35 11.66 -18.54
CA ASP A 24 -8.13 12.83 -19.41
C ASP A 24 -6.79 12.82 -20.16
N GLY A 25 -6.34 11.62 -20.56
CA GLY A 25 -5.05 11.43 -21.26
C GLY A 25 -3.83 11.37 -20.34
N GLU A 26 -3.99 11.61 -19.04
CA GLU A 26 -2.90 11.59 -18.06
C GLU A 26 -2.89 10.33 -17.21
N LYS A 27 -1.68 9.80 -16.93
CA LYS A 27 -1.51 8.67 -16.02
C LYS A 27 -1.68 9.11 -14.57
N ARG A 28 -2.54 8.40 -13.83
CA ARG A 28 -2.78 8.62 -12.40
C ARG A 28 -2.67 7.30 -11.65
N ILE A 29 -2.10 7.34 -10.45
CA ILE A 29 -2.09 6.19 -9.53
C ILE A 29 -3.35 6.27 -8.69
N VAL A 30 -4.15 5.20 -8.72
CA VAL A 30 -5.37 5.08 -7.93
C VAL A 30 -5.28 3.84 -7.05
N ILE A 31 -5.70 3.98 -5.79
CA ILE A 31 -5.78 2.90 -4.82
C ILE A 31 -7.20 2.31 -4.88
N TYR A 32 -7.29 1.01 -5.15
CA TYR A 32 -8.53 0.25 -5.20
C TYR A 32 -8.56 -0.78 -4.07
N SER A 33 -9.73 -1.04 -3.52
CA SER A 33 -9.92 -2.14 -2.56
C SER A 33 -9.86 -3.50 -3.27
N LYS A 34 -9.25 -4.48 -2.60
CA LYS A 34 -9.26 -5.91 -3.01
C LYS A 34 -10.47 -6.65 -2.46
N THR A 35 -10.96 -6.19 -1.32
CA THR A 35 -12.07 -6.79 -0.56
C THR A 35 -13.00 -5.68 -0.08
N SER A 36 -14.16 -6.05 0.46
CA SER A 36 -14.97 -5.11 1.24
C SER A 36 -14.15 -4.61 2.44
N ILE A 37 -14.27 -3.31 2.73
CA ILE A 37 -13.58 -2.63 3.83
C ILE A 37 -14.64 -2.01 4.72
N ASN A 38 -14.58 -2.30 6.02
CA ASN A 38 -15.54 -1.80 6.99
C ASN A 38 -15.09 -0.45 7.55
N LYS A 39 -16.04 0.28 8.15
CA LYS A 39 -15.72 1.53 8.84
C LYS A 39 -14.75 1.27 10.00
N GLY A 40 -13.63 1.97 10.00
CA GLY A 40 -12.58 1.85 11.02
C GLY A 40 -11.42 0.95 10.62
N ASP A 41 -11.55 0.17 9.55
CA ASP A 41 -10.43 -0.60 9.01
C ASP A 41 -9.37 0.36 8.45
N GLU A 42 -8.11 0.09 8.78
CA GLU A 42 -6.99 0.82 8.18
C GLU A 42 -6.85 0.44 6.70
N ILE A 43 -6.69 1.46 5.85
CA ILE A 43 -6.41 1.26 4.43
C ILE A 43 -4.92 0.99 4.25
N THR A 44 -4.56 -0.14 3.62
CA THR A 44 -3.16 -0.51 3.39
C THR A 44 -2.94 -1.07 1.99
N TYR A 45 -1.74 -0.89 1.44
CA TYR A 45 -1.33 -1.52 0.17
C TYR A 45 0.11 -2.07 0.23
N ASP A 46 0.46 -2.95 -0.70
CA ASP A 46 1.84 -3.43 -0.81
C ASP A 46 2.70 -2.36 -1.51
N TYR A 47 3.69 -1.84 -0.80
CA TYR A 47 4.60 -0.80 -1.30
C TYR A 47 5.52 -1.33 -2.40
N LYS A 48 5.81 -2.64 -2.40
CA LYS A 48 6.73 -3.27 -3.35
C LYS A 48 8.09 -2.57 -3.43
N PHE A 49 8.65 -2.19 -2.27
CA PHE A 49 10.00 -1.66 -2.25
C PHE A 49 10.97 -2.71 -2.81
N PRO A 50 11.97 -2.28 -3.61
CA PRO A 50 13.01 -3.18 -4.10
C PRO A 50 13.79 -3.75 -2.91
N ILE A 51 14.38 -4.94 -3.10
CA ILE A 51 15.17 -5.55 -2.04
C ILE A 51 16.52 -4.83 -1.92
N GLU A 52 16.81 -4.32 -0.73
CA GLU A 52 18.01 -3.55 -0.42
C GLU A 52 18.74 -4.15 0.80
N GLU A 53 20.03 -3.83 0.98
CA GLU A 53 20.83 -4.29 2.12
C GLU A 53 20.40 -3.61 3.43
N ASP A 54 20.13 -2.30 3.37
CA ASP A 54 19.62 -1.51 4.50
C ASP A 54 18.15 -1.83 4.74
N LYS A 55 17.89 -2.65 5.77
CA LYS A 55 16.54 -3.13 6.07
C LYS A 55 15.71 -2.10 6.83
N ILE A 56 14.46 -1.94 6.38
CA ILE A 56 13.44 -1.16 7.08
C ILE A 56 12.43 -2.13 7.68
N ASP A 57 12.29 -2.12 9.00
CA ASP A 57 11.37 -2.99 9.72
C ASP A 57 9.90 -2.78 9.28
N CYS A 58 9.20 -3.89 9.05
CA CYS A 58 7.79 -3.89 8.75
C CYS A 58 6.97 -4.16 10.01
N LEU A 59 6.19 -3.16 10.43
CA LEU A 59 5.36 -3.21 11.63
C LEU A 59 3.87 -3.45 11.32
N CYS A 60 3.55 -4.03 10.16
CA CYS A 60 2.16 -4.14 9.69
C CYS A 60 1.28 -5.12 10.48
N GLY A 61 1.86 -5.95 11.36
CA GLY A 61 1.11 -6.90 12.21
C GLY A 61 0.48 -8.09 11.48
N ALA A 62 0.68 -8.25 10.16
CA ALA A 62 0.12 -9.39 9.42
C ALA A 62 0.73 -10.72 9.89
N PRO A 63 -0.05 -11.82 10.00
CA PRO A 63 0.46 -13.14 10.41
C PRO A 63 1.59 -13.66 9.51
N SER A 64 1.55 -13.33 8.21
CA SER A 64 2.58 -13.66 7.23
C SER A 64 3.44 -12.44 6.86
N CYS A 65 3.78 -11.59 7.84
CA CYS A 65 4.65 -10.43 7.62
C CYS A 65 6.03 -10.87 7.11
N ARG A 66 6.57 -10.14 6.13
CA ARG A 66 7.92 -10.36 5.58
C ARG A 66 9.04 -9.96 6.55
N GLY A 67 8.70 -9.26 7.64
CA GLY A 67 9.66 -8.71 8.61
C GLY A 67 10.20 -7.35 8.20
N THR A 68 10.41 -7.10 6.91
CA THR A 68 10.93 -5.84 6.37
C THR A 68 10.08 -5.31 5.21
N LEU A 69 10.17 -4.00 4.92
CA LEU A 69 9.52 -3.38 3.75
C LEU A 69 10.26 -3.67 2.45
N ASN A 70 11.59 -3.80 2.54
CA ASN A 70 12.58 -4.07 1.50
C ASN A 70 13.43 -5.30 1.81
#